data_AF-N0BLA1-F1
#
_entry.id   AF-N0BLA1-F1
#
_cell.length_a   1.000
_cell.length_b   1.000
_cell.length_c   1.000
_cell.angle_alpha   90.00
_cell.angle_beta   90.00
_cell.angle_gamma   90.00
#
_symmetry.space_group_name_H-M   'P 1'
#
loop_
_entity.id
_entity.type
_entity.pdbx_description
1 polymer ?
#
loop_
_entity_poly.entity_id
_entity_poly.type
_entity_poly.pdbx_seq_one_letter_code
_entity_poly.pdbx_strand_id
1 'polypeptide(L)'
;MGYVGNLAIMVSISRAIDWLNDNSGTIQAIATIILVIVTYKYVRLTRELVNETRREIQSKRMEELVNKIMIPLKEHAKANYEDLANREYGYKFRTKRIRTFKLNLNDTTILMKDFKQDYPSIYEKIKTHDELREKLKTAVRNLAERILELPDFKKRCHQMVKEYNDNASAEDKLTGSQLEDFPEILIGDIIDRTENFREQDIFRRFWQRYRNELIGFLDREEVKEEVKKVQELTDELLKILATIVSELDNEILKIWRKYKIELRDYVVI
;
A
#
# COMPACT_ATOMS: atom_id res chain seq x y z
N MET A 1 17.23 80.00 -48.34
CA MET A 1 17.76 79.56 -47.03
C MET A 1 17.56 78.05 -46.83
N GLY A 2 18.12 77.19 -47.71
CA GLY A 2 17.89 75.73 -47.64
C GLY A 2 19.16 74.86 -47.63
N TYR A 3 20.34 75.41 -47.91
CA TYR A 3 21.57 74.64 -48.09
C TYR A 3 22.49 74.57 -46.87
N VAL A 4 22.32 75.48 -45.89
CA VAL A 4 23.20 75.54 -44.71
C VAL A 4 22.84 74.46 -43.66
N GLY A 5 21.55 74.08 -43.58
CA GLY A 5 21.10 73.00 -42.69
C GLY A 5 21.64 71.62 -43.10
N ASN A 6 21.67 71.31 -44.40
CA ASN A 6 22.15 70.02 -44.89
C ASN A 6 23.67 69.83 -44.73
N LEU A 7 24.46 70.90 -44.82
CA LEU A 7 25.92 70.82 -44.64
C LEU A 7 26.32 70.59 -43.18
N ALA A 8 25.63 71.25 -42.24
CA ALA A 8 25.88 71.07 -40.81
C ALA A 8 25.52 69.65 -40.34
N ILE A 9 24.45 69.07 -40.90
CA ILE A 9 24.05 67.67 -40.65
C ILE A 9 25.06 66.69 -41.27
N MET A 10 25.57 66.95 -42.48
CA MET A 10 26.61 66.10 -43.08
C MET A 10 27.93 66.11 -42.29
N VAL A 11 28.37 67.27 -41.81
CA VAL A 11 29.62 67.40 -41.04
C VAL A 11 29.49 66.76 -39.65
N SER A 12 28.32 66.85 -39.02
CA SER A 12 28.10 66.18 -37.73
C SER A 12 28.05 64.66 -37.89
N ILE A 13 27.46 64.15 -38.98
CA ILE A 13 27.44 62.72 -39.32
C ILE A 13 28.84 62.22 -39.65
N SER A 14 29.63 62.95 -40.46
CA SER A 14 31.01 62.58 -40.80
C SER A 14 31.90 62.47 -39.56
N ARG A 15 31.84 63.45 -38.66
CA ARG A 15 32.61 63.42 -37.41
C ARG A 15 32.19 62.29 -36.48
N ALA A 16 30.90 61.95 -36.46
CA ALA A 16 30.41 60.81 -35.70
C ALA A 16 30.92 59.47 -36.29
N ILE A 17 30.99 59.36 -37.62
CA ILE A 17 31.52 58.19 -38.32
C ILE A 17 33.03 58.04 -38.10
N ASP A 18 33.80 59.13 -38.20
CA ASP A 18 35.25 59.12 -37.97
C ASP A 18 35.57 58.74 -36.51
N TRP A 19 34.81 59.27 -35.55
CA TRP A 19 34.95 58.90 -34.14
C TRP A 19 34.63 57.42 -33.86
N LEU A 20 33.59 56.88 -34.51
CA LEU A 20 33.24 55.46 -34.43
C LEU A 20 34.34 54.57 -35.03
N ASN A 21 34.99 55.02 -36.11
CA ASN A 21 36.11 54.30 -36.74
C ASN A 21 37.36 54.33 -35.86
N ASP A 22 37.73 55.50 -35.33
CA ASP A 22 38.91 55.67 -34.47
C ASP A 22 38.77 54.93 -33.12
N ASN A 23 37.54 54.72 -32.65
CA ASN A 23 37.24 53.99 -31.41
C ASN A 23 36.64 52.59 -31.65
N SER A 24 36.66 52.10 -32.90
CA SER A 24 35.98 50.86 -33.32
C SER A 24 36.41 49.63 -32.52
N GLY A 25 37.71 49.50 -32.21
CA GLY A 25 38.24 48.42 -31.37
C GLY A 25 37.73 48.47 -29.93
N THR A 26 37.62 49.66 -29.34
CA THR A 26 37.08 49.86 -27.98
C THR A 26 35.59 49.57 -27.94
N ILE A 27 34.84 50.00 -28.95
CA ILE A 27 33.40 49.74 -29.08
C ILE A 27 33.14 48.24 -29.27
N GLN A 28 33.92 47.56 -30.11
CA GLN A 28 33.85 46.11 -30.26
C GLN A 28 34.16 45.41 -28.94
N ALA A 29 35.21 45.80 -28.21
CA ALA A 29 35.57 45.20 -26.93
C ALA A 29 34.44 45.36 -25.89
N ILE A 30 33.84 46.55 -25.77
CA ILE A 30 32.69 46.80 -24.89
C ILE A 30 31.50 45.93 -25.31
N ALA A 31 31.19 45.89 -26.61
CA ALA A 31 30.10 45.07 -27.13
C ALA A 31 30.32 43.58 -26.84
N THR A 32 31.55 43.07 -27.01
CA THR A 32 31.90 41.68 -26.69
C THR A 32 31.74 41.39 -25.19
N ILE A 33 32.18 42.28 -24.31
CA ILE A 33 32.01 42.12 -22.85
C ILE A 33 30.53 42.09 -22.48
N ILE A 34 29.72 43.00 -23.01
CA ILE A 34 28.26 43.02 -22.80
C ILE A 34 27.65 41.70 -23.29
N LEU A 35 28.05 41.23 -24.46
CA LEU A 35 27.54 39.99 -25.05
C LEU A 35 27.89 38.78 -24.17
N VAL A 36 29.12 38.69 -23.66
CA VAL A 36 29.55 37.64 -22.73
C VAL A 36 28.73 37.66 -21.43
N ILE A 37 28.48 38.85 -20.85
CA ILE A 37 27.67 38.99 -19.64
C ILE A 37 26.22 38.55 -19.90
N VAL A 38 25.63 38.97 -21.03
CA VAL A 38 24.27 38.59 -21.42
C VAL A 38 24.17 37.09 -21.66
N THR A 39 25.13 36.49 -22.38
CA THR A 39 25.18 35.05 -22.62
C THR A 39 25.33 34.27 -21.32
N TYR A 40 26.21 34.71 -20.41
CA TYR A 40 26.37 34.07 -19.10
C TYR A 40 25.07 34.12 -18.28
N LYS A 41 24.41 35.28 -18.22
CA LYS A 41 23.10 35.42 -17.55
C LYS A 41 22.04 34.52 -18.18
N TYR A 42 21.98 34.47 -19.51
CA TYR A 42 21.01 33.64 -20.22
C TYR A 42 21.25 32.15 -19.96
N VAL A 43 22.50 31.67 -20.06
CA VAL A 43 22.86 30.27 -19.75
C VAL A 43 22.51 29.91 -18.31
N ARG A 44 22.77 30.83 -17.36
CA ARG A 44 22.40 30.62 -15.96
C ARG A 44 20.89 30.49 -15.77
N LEU A 45 20.11 31.43 -16.31
CA LEU A 45 18.64 31.39 -16.25
C LEU A 45 18.08 30.14 -16.89
N THR A 46 18.57 29.75 -18.06
CA THR A 46 18.13 28.52 -18.74
C THR A 46 18.46 27.26 -17.93
N ARG A 47 19.63 27.22 -17.26
CA ARG A 47 19.97 26.10 -16.35
C ARG A 47 19.06 26.07 -15.13
N GLU A 48 18.78 27.22 -14.52
CA GLU A 48 17.85 27.33 -13.39
C GLU A 48 16.45 26.85 -13.80
N LEU A 49 15.93 27.33 -14.93
CA LEU A 49 14.63 26.95 -15.47
C LEU A 49 14.54 25.44 -15.78
N VAL A 50 15.55 24.87 -16.46
CA VAL A 50 15.58 23.42 -16.75
C VAL A 50 15.63 22.58 -15.48
N ASN A 51 16.36 23.04 -14.46
CA ASN A 51 16.43 22.36 -13.16
C ASN A 51 15.10 22.45 -12.41
N GLU A 52 14.41 23.60 -12.46
CA GLU A 52 13.08 23.77 -11.90
C GLU A 52 12.06 22.88 -12.59
N THR A 53 11.99 22.87 -13.92
CA THR A 53 11.08 21.99 -14.68
C THR A 53 11.35 20.51 -14.37
N ARG A 54 12.62 20.09 -14.30
CA ARG A 54 12.98 18.71 -13.93
C ARG A 54 12.53 18.37 -12.52
N ARG A 55 12.72 19.28 -11.56
CA ARG A 55 12.27 19.08 -10.17
C ARG A 55 10.76 18.99 -10.09
N GLU A 56 10.03 19.82 -10.81
CA GLU A 56 8.56 19.79 -10.82
C GLU A 56 8.02 18.48 -11.41
N ILE A 57 8.57 18.02 -12.55
CA ILE A 57 8.19 16.74 -13.16
C ILE A 57 8.50 15.57 -12.21
N GLN A 58 9.68 15.57 -11.60
CA GLN A 58 10.03 14.54 -10.61
C GLN A 58 9.12 14.58 -9.39
N SER A 59 8.81 15.78 -8.87
CA SER A 59 7.91 15.95 -7.73
C SER A 59 6.54 15.37 -8.02
N LYS A 60 5.95 15.68 -9.19
CA LYS A 60 4.66 15.13 -9.62
C LYS A 60 4.70 13.61 -9.75
N ARG A 61 5.76 13.04 -10.35
CA ARG A 61 5.92 11.58 -10.46
C ARG A 61 6.05 10.90 -9.09
N MET A 62 6.79 11.52 -8.17
CA MET A 62 6.94 11.01 -6.81
C MET A 62 5.64 11.12 -6.01
N GLU A 63 4.89 12.20 -6.19
CA GLU A 63 3.55 12.36 -5.61
C GLU A 63 2.61 11.25 -6.10
N GLU A 64 2.58 10.97 -7.40
CA GLU A 64 1.80 9.87 -7.95
C GLU A 64 2.24 8.51 -7.41
N LEU A 65 3.55 8.26 -7.31
CA LEU A 65 4.10 7.02 -6.77
C LEU A 65 3.66 6.82 -5.31
N VAL A 66 3.75 7.87 -4.49
CA VAL A 66 3.34 7.82 -3.10
C VAL A 66 1.84 7.59 -2.97
N ASN A 67 1.02 8.39 -3.65
CA ASN A 67 -0.43 8.39 -3.48
C ASN A 67 -1.11 7.16 -4.13
N LYS A 68 -0.60 6.68 -5.27
CA LYS A 68 -1.22 5.57 -6.01
C LYS A 68 -0.65 4.21 -5.63
N ILE A 69 0.59 4.14 -5.16
CA ILE A 69 1.27 2.87 -4.84
C ILE A 69 1.57 2.75 -3.34
N MET A 70 2.37 3.65 -2.78
CA MET A 70 2.94 3.44 -1.44
C MET A 70 1.90 3.56 -0.32
N ILE A 71 1.02 4.56 -0.37
CA ILE A 71 -0.03 4.76 0.64
C ILE A 71 -1.05 3.60 0.60
N PRO A 72 -1.66 3.24 -0.56
CA PRO A 72 -2.59 2.10 -0.61
C PRO A 72 -1.95 0.79 -0.16
N LEU A 73 -0.69 0.56 -0.54
CA LEU A 73 0.05 -0.62 -0.12
C LEU A 73 0.25 -0.65 1.41
N LYS A 74 0.62 0.48 2.01
CA LYS A 74 0.75 0.62 3.47
C LYS A 74 -0.57 0.33 4.16
N GLU A 75 -1.67 0.89 3.68
CA GLU A 75 -3.00 0.70 4.25
C GLU A 75 -3.44 -0.77 4.16
N HIS A 76 -3.24 -1.41 3.01
CA HIS A 76 -3.49 -2.84 2.85
C HIS A 76 -2.61 -3.70 3.78
N ALA A 77 -1.34 -3.35 3.96
CA ALA A 77 -0.46 -4.06 4.88
C ALA A 77 -0.90 -3.89 6.35
N LYS A 78 -1.37 -2.71 6.74
CA LYS A 78 -1.95 -2.47 8.07
C LYS A 78 -3.23 -3.27 8.30
N ALA A 79 -4.15 -3.26 7.34
CA ALA A 79 -5.38 -4.05 7.44
C ALA A 79 -5.09 -5.55 7.57
N ASN A 80 -4.16 -6.09 6.75
CA ASN A 80 -3.71 -7.47 6.88
C ASN A 80 -3.07 -7.75 8.25
N TYR A 81 -2.31 -6.80 8.80
CA TYR A 81 -1.69 -6.94 10.12
C TYR A 81 -2.76 -7.03 11.21
N GLU A 82 -3.74 -6.13 11.18
CA GLU A 82 -4.85 -6.09 12.15
C GLU A 82 -5.68 -7.38 12.11
N ASP A 83 -6.07 -7.83 10.91
CA ASP A 83 -6.80 -9.09 10.71
C ASP A 83 -5.99 -10.27 11.32
N LEU A 84 -4.70 -10.39 10.99
CA LEU A 84 -3.87 -11.49 11.48
C LEU A 84 -3.57 -11.40 12.98
N ALA A 85 -3.38 -10.20 13.53
CA ALA A 85 -3.11 -10.00 14.96
C ALA A 85 -4.33 -10.41 15.80
N ASN A 86 -5.53 -10.20 15.28
CA ASN A 86 -6.79 -10.64 15.86
C ASN A 86 -7.13 -12.10 15.52
N ARG A 87 -6.27 -12.80 14.75
CA ARG A 87 -6.48 -14.17 14.25
C ARG A 87 -7.71 -14.31 13.35
N GLU A 88 -8.15 -13.21 12.72
CA GLU A 88 -9.26 -13.20 11.77
C GLU A 88 -8.77 -13.62 10.39
N TYR A 89 -8.58 -14.92 10.17
CA TYR A 89 -8.17 -15.44 8.87
C TYR A 89 -9.30 -15.35 7.85
N GLY A 90 -10.55 -15.26 8.28
CA GLY A 90 -11.74 -15.21 7.42
C GLY A 90 -11.90 -16.48 6.59
N TYR A 91 -11.58 -17.63 7.18
CA TYR A 91 -11.60 -18.90 6.48
C TYR A 91 -13.02 -19.32 6.11
N LYS A 92 -13.25 -19.60 4.82
CA LYS A 92 -14.53 -20.09 4.30
C LYS A 92 -14.36 -21.49 3.71
N PHE A 93 -14.78 -22.52 4.45
CA PHE A 93 -14.62 -23.93 4.08
C PHE A 93 -15.04 -24.23 2.63
N ARG A 94 -16.26 -23.86 2.25
CA ARG A 94 -16.80 -24.11 0.89
C ARG A 94 -15.94 -23.54 -0.23
N THR A 95 -15.30 -22.39 0.00
CA THR A 95 -14.45 -21.74 -1.01
C THR A 95 -12.97 -22.03 -0.83
N LYS A 96 -12.57 -22.62 0.30
CA LYS A 96 -11.17 -22.81 0.72
C LYS A 96 -10.35 -21.52 0.62
N ARG A 97 -10.97 -20.38 0.95
CA ARG A 97 -10.36 -19.04 0.92
C ARG A 97 -10.16 -18.52 2.35
N ILE A 98 -9.08 -17.77 2.52
CA ILE A 98 -8.86 -16.87 3.66
C ILE A 98 -9.07 -15.42 3.18
N ARG A 99 -9.48 -14.53 4.08
CA ARG A 99 -9.68 -13.10 3.81
C ARG A 99 -8.37 -12.37 3.56
N THR A 100 -7.30 -12.71 4.28
CA THR A 100 -6.00 -12.02 4.18
C THR A 100 -5.64 -11.77 2.71
N PHE A 101 -5.31 -10.53 2.35
CA PHE A 101 -5.15 -10.14 0.95
C PHE A 101 -3.71 -10.31 0.47
N LYS A 102 -3.53 -10.57 -0.83
CA LYS A 102 -2.20 -10.44 -1.45
C LYS A 102 -1.82 -8.96 -1.47
N LEU A 103 -0.57 -8.68 -1.17
CA LEU A 103 -0.02 -7.32 -1.27
C LEU A 103 0.53 -7.04 -2.67
N ASN A 104 0.88 -8.08 -3.43
CA ASN A 104 1.33 -7.88 -4.80
C ASN A 104 0.22 -7.27 -5.63
N LEU A 105 0.43 -6.00 -5.97
CA LEU A 105 -0.27 -5.31 -7.01
C LEU A 105 0.22 -5.93 -8.33
N ASN A 106 -0.58 -6.81 -8.93
CA ASN A 106 -0.39 -7.33 -10.30
C ASN A 106 -0.50 -6.21 -11.37
N ASP A 107 -0.18 -4.99 -10.98
CA ASP A 107 -0.26 -3.79 -11.78
C ASP A 107 0.98 -3.68 -12.67
N THR A 108 0.76 -3.56 -13.98
CA THR A 108 1.79 -3.38 -14.99
C THR A 108 2.05 -1.92 -15.29
N THR A 109 1.51 -1.00 -14.47
CA THR A 109 1.76 0.44 -14.61
C THR A 109 3.24 0.79 -14.53
N ILE A 110 3.58 1.89 -15.21
CA ILE A 110 4.91 2.49 -15.15
C ILE A 110 5.29 2.82 -13.69
N LEU A 111 4.34 3.28 -12.87
CA LEU A 111 4.56 3.57 -11.45
C LEU A 111 4.96 2.33 -10.65
N MET A 112 4.36 1.17 -10.94
CA MET A 112 4.74 -0.08 -10.29
C MET A 112 6.13 -0.54 -10.74
N LYS A 113 6.50 -0.32 -12.01
CA LYS A 113 7.88 -0.57 -12.48
C LYS A 113 8.89 0.32 -11.74
N ASP A 114 8.57 1.60 -11.59
CA ASP A 114 9.40 2.55 -10.84
C ASP A 114 9.55 2.12 -9.38
N PHE A 115 8.45 1.73 -8.74
CA PHE A 115 8.47 1.25 -7.36
C PHE A 115 9.42 0.06 -7.19
N LYS A 116 9.34 -0.93 -8.08
CA LYS A 116 10.22 -2.13 -8.05
C LYS A 116 11.68 -1.78 -8.24
N GLN A 117 11.97 -0.79 -9.07
CA GLN A 117 13.33 -0.34 -9.36
C GLN A 117 13.92 0.48 -8.20
N ASP A 118 13.13 1.40 -7.63
CA ASP A 118 13.59 2.36 -6.64
C ASP A 118 13.55 1.79 -5.20
N TYR A 119 12.64 0.84 -4.94
CA TYR A 119 12.43 0.22 -3.62
C TYR A 119 12.48 -1.33 -3.66
N PRO A 120 13.55 -1.93 -4.20
CA PRO A 120 13.63 -3.38 -4.38
C PRO A 120 13.54 -4.15 -3.05
N SER A 121 14.07 -3.59 -1.95
CA SER A 121 14.01 -4.24 -0.64
C SER A 121 12.59 -4.37 -0.09
N ILE A 122 11.75 -3.36 -0.28
CA ILE A 122 10.33 -3.41 0.11
C ILE A 122 9.60 -4.41 -0.79
N TYR A 123 9.88 -4.37 -2.10
CA TYR A 123 9.26 -5.26 -3.06
C TYR A 123 9.55 -6.75 -2.81
N GLU A 124 10.79 -7.11 -2.47
CA GLU A 124 11.12 -8.50 -2.11
C GLU A 124 10.36 -8.96 -0.86
N LYS A 125 10.16 -8.09 0.15
CA LYS A 125 9.35 -8.43 1.33
C LYS A 125 7.88 -8.64 0.98
N ILE A 126 7.33 -7.87 0.04
CA ILE A 126 5.96 -8.08 -0.47
C ILE A 126 5.84 -9.47 -1.11
N LYS A 127 6.83 -9.91 -1.89
CA LYS A 127 6.83 -11.27 -2.45
C LYS A 127 6.87 -12.33 -1.36
N THR A 128 7.79 -12.19 -0.40
CA THR A 128 7.91 -13.12 0.72
C THR A 128 6.61 -13.17 1.53
N HIS A 129 5.95 -12.04 1.76
CA HIS A 129 4.62 -11.98 2.37
C HIS A 129 3.61 -12.82 1.58
N ASP A 130 3.53 -12.63 0.26
CA ASP A 130 2.56 -13.34 -0.56
C ASP A 130 2.82 -14.86 -0.63
N GLU A 131 4.08 -15.28 -0.58
CA GLU A 131 4.48 -16.68 -0.46
C GLU A 131 4.07 -17.27 0.90
N LEU A 132 4.37 -16.57 1.99
CA LEU A 132 3.98 -16.96 3.35
C LEU A 132 2.46 -17.02 3.50
N ARG A 133 1.72 -16.11 2.86
CA ARG A 133 0.26 -16.10 2.83
C ARG A 133 -0.30 -17.37 2.18
N GLU A 134 0.26 -17.83 1.05
CA GLU A 134 -0.20 -19.08 0.43
C GLU A 134 0.13 -20.32 1.29
N LYS A 135 1.27 -20.29 2.01
CA LYS A 135 1.58 -21.31 3.01
C LYS A 135 0.57 -21.29 4.17
N LEU A 136 0.24 -20.10 4.70
CA LEU A 136 -0.76 -19.94 5.76
C LEU A 136 -2.13 -20.44 5.31
N LYS A 137 -2.58 -20.07 4.11
CA LYS A 137 -3.84 -20.57 3.53
C LYS A 137 -3.87 -22.09 3.49
N THR A 138 -2.77 -22.72 3.12
CA THR A 138 -2.65 -24.19 3.09
C THR A 138 -2.69 -24.78 4.50
N ALA A 139 -1.98 -24.19 5.46
CA ALA A 139 -1.99 -24.63 6.85
C ALA A 139 -3.38 -24.51 7.49
N VAL A 140 -4.07 -23.38 7.32
CA VAL A 140 -5.45 -23.17 7.78
C VAL A 140 -6.41 -24.19 7.19
N ARG A 141 -6.27 -24.49 5.89
CA ARG A 141 -7.08 -25.54 5.25
C ARG A 141 -6.82 -26.91 5.87
N ASN A 142 -5.56 -27.28 6.07
CA ASN A 142 -5.21 -28.56 6.66
C ASN A 142 -5.74 -28.68 8.09
N LEU A 143 -5.64 -27.60 8.89
CA LEU A 143 -6.22 -27.53 10.22
C LEU A 143 -7.74 -27.75 10.19
N ALA A 144 -8.45 -27.08 9.29
CA ALA A 144 -9.89 -27.24 9.12
C ALA A 144 -10.27 -28.68 8.76
N GLU A 145 -9.58 -29.27 7.77
CA GLU A 145 -9.77 -30.65 7.35
C GLU A 145 -9.50 -31.62 8.51
N ARG A 146 -8.44 -31.39 9.30
CA ARG A 146 -8.08 -32.22 10.44
C ARG A 146 -9.11 -32.20 11.57
N ILE A 147 -9.66 -31.03 11.90
CA ILE A 147 -10.72 -30.91 12.90
C ILE A 147 -11.99 -31.64 12.44
N LEU A 148 -12.34 -31.54 11.15
CA LEU A 148 -13.50 -32.22 10.57
C LEU A 148 -13.36 -33.75 10.55
N GLU A 149 -12.14 -34.26 10.50
CA GLU A 149 -11.81 -35.69 10.59
C GLU A 149 -11.87 -36.23 12.03
N LEU A 150 -11.94 -35.38 13.05
CA LEU A 150 -12.04 -35.84 14.42
C LEU A 150 -13.34 -36.66 14.61
N PRO A 151 -13.25 -37.88 15.16
CA PRO A 151 -14.35 -38.85 15.13
C PRO A 151 -15.61 -38.39 15.86
N ASP A 152 -15.47 -37.48 16.82
CA ASP A 152 -16.53 -36.95 17.65
C ASP A 152 -16.93 -35.51 17.31
N PHE A 153 -16.15 -34.77 16.51
CA PHE A 153 -16.41 -33.35 16.22
C PHE A 153 -17.77 -33.15 15.57
N LYS A 154 -18.02 -33.80 14.43
CA LYS A 154 -19.29 -33.69 13.72
C LYS A 154 -20.46 -34.11 14.61
N LYS A 155 -20.32 -35.23 15.32
CA LYS A 155 -21.36 -35.73 16.23
C LYS A 155 -21.68 -34.71 17.31
N ARG A 156 -20.66 -34.09 17.91
CA ARG A 156 -20.82 -33.11 18.97
C ARG A 156 -21.47 -31.82 18.47
N CYS A 157 -21.07 -31.30 17.31
CA CYS A 157 -21.70 -30.15 16.68
C CYS A 157 -23.20 -30.35 16.46
N HIS A 158 -23.62 -31.50 15.90
CA HIS A 158 -25.04 -31.82 15.72
C HIS A 158 -25.78 -31.97 17.04
N GLN A 159 -25.14 -32.54 18.07
CA GLN A 159 -25.72 -32.65 19.40
C GLN A 159 -25.94 -31.26 20.03
N MET A 160 -24.97 -30.35 19.93
CA MET A 160 -25.10 -28.97 20.42
C MET A 160 -26.24 -28.23 19.75
N VAL A 161 -26.42 -28.39 18.43
CA VAL A 161 -27.56 -27.81 17.70
C VAL A 161 -28.88 -28.33 18.24
N LYS A 162 -28.98 -29.64 18.49
CA LYS A 162 -30.19 -30.24 19.08
C LYS A 162 -30.45 -29.69 20.49
N GLU A 163 -29.44 -29.72 21.36
CA GLU A 163 -29.52 -29.17 22.72
C GLU A 163 -29.89 -27.68 22.72
N TYR A 164 -29.40 -26.91 21.76
CA TYR A 164 -29.77 -25.51 21.57
C TYR A 164 -31.24 -25.37 21.18
N ASN A 165 -31.68 -26.07 20.13
CA ASN A 165 -33.03 -26.00 19.59
C ASN A 165 -34.11 -26.51 20.55
N ASP A 166 -33.78 -27.47 21.42
CA ASP A 166 -34.69 -27.97 22.46
C ASP A 166 -34.98 -26.90 23.52
N ASN A 167 -34.07 -25.95 23.72
CA ASN A 167 -34.17 -24.88 24.72
C ASN A 167 -34.46 -23.49 24.10
N ALA A 168 -34.45 -23.38 22.76
CA ALA A 168 -34.64 -22.12 22.06
C ALA A 168 -36.12 -21.79 21.82
N SER A 169 -36.46 -20.50 21.84
CA SER A 169 -37.75 -20.01 21.35
C SER A 169 -37.91 -20.35 19.86
N ALA A 170 -39.14 -20.38 19.35
CA ALA A 170 -39.39 -20.72 17.94
C ALA A 170 -38.62 -19.81 16.96
N GLU A 171 -38.43 -18.54 17.31
CA GLU A 171 -37.70 -17.54 16.53
C GLU A 171 -36.18 -17.73 16.56
N ASP A 172 -35.66 -18.37 17.61
CA ASP A 172 -34.22 -18.57 17.82
C ASP A 172 -33.73 -19.94 17.32
N LYS A 173 -34.63 -20.85 16.91
CA LYS A 173 -34.25 -22.19 16.46
C LYS A 173 -33.45 -22.12 15.17
N LEU A 174 -32.31 -22.81 15.17
CA LEU A 174 -31.56 -23.07 13.95
C LEU A 174 -32.34 -24.12 13.14
N THR A 175 -32.77 -23.78 11.91
CA THR A 175 -33.53 -24.67 11.04
C THR A 175 -33.03 -24.60 9.60
N GLY A 176 -33.41 -25.58 8.77
CA GLY A 176 -33.12 -25.60 7.34
C GLY A 176 -32.01 -26.57 6.94
N SER A 177 -31.82 -26.70 5.62
CA SER A 177 -30.89 -27.65 4.99
C SER A 177 -29.41 -27.37 5.30
N GLN A 178 -29.09 -26.19 5.83
CA GLN A 178 -27.72 -25.82 6.20
C GLN A 178 -27.23 -26.48 7.50
N LEU A 179 -28.13 -27.16 8.24
CA LEU A 179 -27.77 -27.87 9.47
C LEU A 179 -26.95 -29.14 9.23
N GLU A 180 -27.05 -29.76 8.05
CA GLU A 180 -26.25 -30.94 7.70
C GLU A 180 -24.77 -30.58 7.50
N ASP A 181 -24.50 -29.40 6.92
CA ASP A 181 -23.16 -28.84 6.72
C ASP A 181 -22.72 -27.96 7.90
N PHE A 182 -23.42 -28.02 9.04
CA PHE A 182 -23.18 -27.09 10.15
C PHE A 182 -21.76 -27.16 10.72
N PRO A 183 -21.14 -28.35 10.92
CA PRO A 183 -19.74 -28.43 11.33
C PRO A 183 -18.78 -27.70 10.36
N GLU A 184 -19.04 -27.81 9.06
CA GLU A 184 -18.27 -27.16 7.99
C GLU A 184 -18.47 -25.64 7.95
N ILE A 185 -19.63 -25.15 8.40
CA ILE A 185 -19.90 -23.71 8.54
C ILE A 185 -19.12 -23.14 9.73
N LEU A 186 -19.17 -23.82 10.89
CA LEU A 186 -18.54 -23.36 12.12
C LEU A 186 -17.01 -23.38 12.09
N ILE A 187 -16.40 -24.21 11.22
CA ILE A 187 -14.95 -24.41 11.26
C ILE A 187 -14.15 -23.13 11.06
N GLY A 188 -14.66 -22.20 10.25
CA GLY A 188 -14.05 -20.88 10.06
C GLY A 188 -14.01 -20.10 11.36
N ASP A 189 -15.14 -20.01 12.05
CA ASP A 189 -15.26 -19.27 13.31
C ASP A 189 -14.48 -19.91 14.46
N ILE A 190 -14.33 -21.24 14.44
CA ILE A 190 -13.48 -21.97 15.40
C ILE A 190 -12.02 -21.59 15.19
N ILE A 191 -11.52 -21.65 13.95
CA ILE A 191 -10.13 -21.33 13.62
C ILE A 191 -9.83 -19.85 13.88
N ASP A 192 -10.74 -18.96 13.47
CA ASP A 192 -10.62 -17.52 13.68
C ASP A 192 -10.83 -17.12 15.15
N ARG A 193 -11.30 -18.05 15.99
CA ARG A 193 -11.66 -17.82 17.40
C ARG A 193 -12.64 -16.67 17.58
N THR A 194 -13.54 -16.47 16.61
CA THR A 194 -14.47 -15.34 16.51
C THR A 194 -15.04 -14.98 17.88
N GLU A 195 -14.80 -13.75 18.34
CA GLU A 195 -15.30 -13.32 19.64
C GLU A 195 -16.78 -12.96 19.57
N ASN A 196 -17.16 -12.18 18.57
CA ASN A 196 -18.50 -11.61 18.46
C ASN A 196 -19.02 -11.72 17.04
N PHE A 197 -20.23 -12.27 16.92
CA PHE A 197 -21.04 -12.13 15.72
C PHE A 197 -21.83 -10.82 15.75
N ARG A 198 -22.21 -10.34 14.56
CA ARG A 198 -23.12 -9.19 14.42
C ARG A 198 -24.45 -9.50 15.12
N GLU A 199 -25.12 -8.46 15.59
CA GLU A 199 -26.34 -8.65 16.40
C GLU A 199 -27.47 -9.41 15.70
N GLN A 200 -27.51 -9.28 14.38
CA GLN A 200 -28.52 -9.87 13.51
C GLN A 200 -28.15 -11.29 13.06
N ASP A 201 -26.98 -11.79 13.47
CA ASP A 201 -26.53 -13.13 13.08
C ASP A 201 -27.33 -14.19 13.85
N ILE A 202 -28.01 -15.06 13.11
CA ILE A 202 -28.82 -16.15 13.64
C ILE A 202 -27.99 -17.13 14.49
N PHE A 203 -26.67 -17.20 14.26
CA PHE A 203 -25.77 -18.06 15.00
C PHE A 203 -25.17 -17.40 16.24
N ARG A 204 -25.40 -16.09 16.48
CA ARG A 204 -24.80 -15.34 17.59
C ARG A 204 -25.07 -15.99 18.95
N ARG A 205 -26.33 -16.27 19.27
CA ARG A 205 -26.73 -16.86 20.57
C ARG A 205 -26.22 -18.28 20.74
N PHE A 206 -26.26 -19.07 19.66
CA PHE A 206 -25.66 -20.41 19.63
C PHE A 206 -24.17 -20.35 19.94
N TRP A 207 -23.44 -19.48 19.24
CA TRP A 207 -22.01 -19.32 19.43
C TRP A 207 -21.67 -18.86 20.84
N GLN A 208 -22.34 -17.83 21.37
CA GLN A 208 -22.11 -17.36 22.74
C GLN A 208 -22.25 -18.48 23.78
N ARG A 209 -23.14 -19.45 23.55
CA ARG A 209 -23.35 -20.58 24.45
C ARG A 209 -22.28 -21.67 24.32
N TYR A 210 -21.86 -22.03 23.11
CA TYR A 210 -20.99 -23.19 22.87
C TYR A 210 -19.55 -22.85 22.42
N ARG A 211 -19.22 -21.57 22.23
CA ARG A 211 -17.92 -21.09 21.70
C ARG A 211 -16.73 -21.73 22.39
N ASN A 212 -16.69 -21.72 23.72
CA ASN A 212 -15.52 -22.20 24.45
C ASN A 212 -15.30 -23.70 24.25
N GLU A 213 -16.40 -24.48 24.16
CA GLU A 213 -16.32 -25.91 23.88
C GLU A 213 -15.89 -26.17 22.42
N LEU A 214 -16.43 -25.42 21.47
CA LEU A 214 -16.07 -25.51 20.06
C LEU A 214 -14.61 -25.11 19.80
N ILE A 215 -14.12 -24.05 20.43
CA ILE A 215 -12.72 -23.63 20.36
C ILE A 215 -11.80 -24.66 21.04
N GLY A 216 -12.29 -25.38 22.05
CA GLY A 216 -11.53 -26.44 22.73
C GLY A 216 -11.08 -27.59 21.82
N PHE A 217 -11.68 -27.75 20.63
CA PHE A 217 -11.16 -28.67 19.62
C PHE A 217 -9.78 -28.28 19.08
N LEU A 218 -9.38 -27.00 19.17
CA LEU A 218 -8.04 -26.54 18.82
C LEU A 218 -6.97 -26.97 19.83
N ASP A 219 -7.36 -27.28 21.08
CA ASP A 219 -6.43 -27.67 22.14
C ASP A 219 -6.16 -29.18 22.16
N ARG A 220 -6.71 -29.91 21.18
CA ARG A 220 -6.55 -31.37 21.07
C ARG A 220 -5.18 -31.75 20.52
N GLU A 221 -4.63 -32.82 21.08
CA GLU A 221 -3.33 -33.37 20.69
C GLU A 221 -3.28 -33.75 19.20
N GLU A 222 -4.40 -34.20 18.64
CA GLU A 222 -4.52 -34.64 17.24
C GLU A 222 -4.41 -33.50 16.21
N VAL A 223 -4.60 -32.24 16.65
CA VAL A 223 -4.55 -31.05 15.79
C VAL A 223 -3.47 -30.05 16.19
N LYS A 224 -2.81 -30.25 17.33
CA LYS A 224 -1.86 -29.27 17.91
C LYS A 224 -0.74 -28.86 16.95
N GLU A 225 -0.23 -29.80 16.16
CA GLU A 225 0.87 -29.53 15.22
C GLU A 225 0.42 -28.60 14.09
N GLU A 226 -0.80 -28.76 13.58
CA GLU A 226 -1.37 -27.85 12.58
C GLU A 226 -1.70 -26.48 13.19
N VAL A 227 -2.18 -26.45 14.44
CA VAL A 227 -2.39 -25.18 15.17
C VAL A 227 -1.07 -24.44 15.35
N LYS A 228 0.00 -25.14 15.77
CA LYS A 228 1.33 -24.57 15.93
C LYS A 228 1.86 -24.00 14.62
N LYS A 229 1.72 -24.75 13.51
CA LYS A 229 2.13 -24.30 12.19
C LYS A 229 1.39 -23.05 11.71
N VAL A 230 0.08 -22.96 11.97
CA VAL A 230 -0.72 -21.75 11.68
C VAL A 230 -0.21 -20.57 12.49
N GLN A 231 0.11 -20.77 13.77
CA GLN A 231 0.67 -19.72 14.64
C GLN A 231 2.04 -19.24 14.17
N GLU A 232 2.97 -20.16 13.89
CA GLU A 232 4.32 -19.82 13.40
C GLU A 232 4.26 -18.99 12.11
N LEU A 233 3.43 -19.40 11.15
CA LEU A 233 3.24 -18.65 9.90
C LEU A 233 2.57 -17.30 10.13
N THR A 234 1.64 -17.21 11.08
CA THR A 234 1.00 -15.94 11.46
C THR A 234 2.02 -14.98 12.05
N ASP A 235 2.88 -15.45 12.95
CA ASP A 235 3.92 -14.62 13.58
C ASP A 235 4.96 -14.14 12.57
N GLU A 236 5.36 -15.00 11.62
CA GLU A 236 6.23 -14.62 10.50
C GLU A 236 5.58 -13.53 9.62
N LEU A 237 4.29 -13.69 9.29
CA LEU A 237 3.53 -12.71 8.52
C LEU A 237 3.38 -11.37 9.26
N LEU A 238 3.12 -11.38 10.56
CA LEU A 238 3.03 -10.16 11.36
C LEU A 238 4.36 -9.40 11.37
N LYS A 239 5.49 -10.10 11.51
CA LYS A 239 6.83 -9.49 11.46
C LYS A 239 7.10 -8.84 10.11
N ILE A 240 6.80 -9.52 9.00
CA ILE A 240 7.07 -8.97 7.67
C ILE A 240 6.15 -7.79 7.36
N LEU A 241 4.88 -7.84 7.77
CA LEU A 241 3.94 -6.74 7.60
C LEU A 241 4.36 -5.50 8.38
N ALA A 242 4.75 -5.64 9.65
CA ALA A 242 5.27 -4.54 10.46
C ALA A 242 6.52 -3.90 9.81
N THR A 243 7.40 -4.74 9.26
CA THR A 243 8.61 -4.26 8.54
C THR A 243 8.24 -3.50 7.28
N ILE A 244 7.32 -4.03 6.45
CA ILE A 244 6.84 -3.37 5.23
C ILE A 244 6.23 -2.00 5.56
N VAL A 245 5.34 -1.93 6.57
CA VAL A 245 4.71 -0.68 6.98
C VAL A 245 5.75 0.35 7.45
N SER A 246 6.71 -0.06 8.27
CA SER A 246 7.76 0.84 8.76
C SER A 246 8.67 1.34 7.64
N GLU A 247 9.08 0.47 6.71
CA GLU A 247 9.90 0.88 5.56
C GLU A 247 9.14 1.83 4.62
N LEU A 248 7.87 1.54 4.33
CA LEU A 248 7.03 2.44 3.55
C LEU A 248 6.89 3.81 4.22
N ASP A 249 6.68 3.86 5.53
CA ASP A 249 6.58 5.13 6.27
C ASP A 249 7.86 5.95 6.19
N ASN A 250 9.01 5.29 6.38
CA ASN A 250 10.31 5.95 6.26
C ASN A 250 10.54 6.52 4.85
N GLU A 251 10.21 5.77 3.81
CA GLU A 251 10.39 6.22 2.43
C GLU A 251 9.39 7.32 2.03
N ILE A 252 8.12 7.20 2.42
CA ILE A 252 7.12 8.28 2.21
C ILE A 252 7.58 9.57 2.87
N LEU A 253 8.06 9.52 4.12
CA LEU A 253 8.59 10.69 4.83
C LEU A 253 9.83 11.28 4.15
N LYS A 254 10.74 10.46 3.62
CA LYS A 254 11.91 10.94 2.86
C LYS A 254 11.50 11.67 1.59
N ILE A 255 10.56 11.10 0.83
CA ILE A 255 10.02 11.71 -0.39
C ILE A 255 9.34 13.04 -0.05
N TRP A 256 8.50 13.04 0.98
CA TRP A 256 7.82 14.24 1.46
C TRP A 256 8.79 15.37 1.80
N ARG A 257 9.84 15.08 2.59
CA ARG A 257 10.86 16.08 2.95
C ARG A 257 11.64 16.59 1.75
N LYS A 258 11.95 15.71 0.79
CA LYS A 258 12.77 16.04 -0.37
C LYS A 258 12.02 16.84 -1.43
N TYR A 259 10.76 16.48 -1.69
CA TYR A 259 9.97 17.05 -2.79
C TYR A 259 8.88 18.02 -2.32
N LYS A 260 8.64 18.14 -1.01
CA LYS A 260 7.57 18.97 -0.42
C LYS A 260 6.20 18.69 -1.03
N ILE A 261 5.93 17.42 -1.36
CA ILE A 261 4.66 16.98 -1.93
C ILE A 261 3.52 17.15 -0.92
N GLU A 262 2.34 17.54 -1.38
CA GLU A 262 1.15 17.49 -0.54
C GLU A 262 0.69 16.03 -0.43
N LEU A 263 0.86 15.45 0.75
CA LEU A 263 0.30 14.14 1.04
C LEU A 263 -1.16 14.34 1.40
N ARG A 264 -2.08 14.07 0.46
CA ARG A 264 -3.50 13.94 0.84
C ARG A 264 -3.61 12.77 1.83
N ASP A 265 -4.27 13.03 2.95
CA ASP A 265 -4.63 12.04 3.98
C ASP A 265 -3.50 11.43 4.82
N TYR A 266 -2.25 11.91 4.70
CA TYR A 266 -1.15 11.43 5.53
C TYR A 266 -1.03 12.26 6.82
N VAL A 267 -1.83 11.90 7.82
CA VAL A 267 -1.65 12.43 9.19
C VAL A 267 -0.39 11.78 9.78
N VAL A 268 0.69 12.57 9.88
CA VAL A 268 1.83 12.22 10.72
C VAL A 268 1.34 12.29 12.16
N ILE A 269 1.13 11.14 12.79
CA ILE A 269 0.96 11.03 14.24
C ILE A 269 2.35 10.96 14.87
#